data_AF-A0A1F2T0B0-F1
#
_entry.id   AF-A0A1F2T0B0-F1
#
_cell.length_a   1.000
_cell.length_b   1.000
_cell.length_c   1.000
_cell.angle_alpha   90.00
_cell.angle_beta   90.00
_cell.angle_gamma   90.00
#
_symmetry.space_group_name_H-M   'P 1'
#
loop_
_entity.id
_entity.type
_entity.pdbx_description
1 polymer ?
#
loop_
_entity_poly.entity_id
_entity_poly.type
_entity_poly.pdbx_seq_one_letter_code
_entity_poly.pdbx_strand_id
1 'polypeptide(L)'
;MHRFFRYTRDELLGEPVDMLVPARLRNAHQAHRAAYFRAASLRSMGSDVDLYAARRDGQEFPVEISLSPLDSNTGTLVICVIRDVTVQRAAQRMAEQDSHLKDEFLAMVSHELRTPLNAVLGWARMLESTQMPPPRAEHAIAAIGRSASALAHMVDDFLDTSQILKGTIRLALERVDVVTVAQAALDAVRPLAAAKNVRLALDAPPGHRTVTGDAGRLQQAI
;
A
#
# COMPACT_ATOMS: atom_id res chain seq x y z
N MET A 1 24.65 15.81 20.14
CA MET A 1 25.59 15.05 19.29
C MET A 1 25.92 13.66 19.83
N HIS A 2 26.35 13.49 21.09
CA HIS A 2 26.91 12.21 21.57
C HIS A 2 25.94 11.00 21.55
N ARG A 3 24.65 11.19 21.86
CA ARG A 3 23.75 10.07 22.17
C ARG A 3 23.43 9.13 20.99
N PHE A 4 23.34 9.65 19.76
CA PHE A 4 23.07 8.83 18.58
C PHE A 4 24.34 8.36 17.87
N PHE A 5 25.43 9.13 17.85
CA PHE A 5 26.66 8.71 17.19
C PHE A 5 27.47 7.64 17.94
N ARG A 6 27.10 7.33 19.20
CA ARG A 6 27.76 6.35 20.06
C ARG A 6 29.22 6.68 20.38
N TYR A 7 29.56 7.97 20.34
CA TYR A 7 30.83 8.52 20.85
C TYR A 7 30.53 9.38 22.08
N THR A 8 31.47 9.40 23.02
CA THR A 8 31.49 10.38 24.11
C THR A 8 31.88 11.76 23.58
N ARG A 9 31.69 12.81 24.39
CA ARG A 9 32.10 14.17 24.01
C ARG A 9 33.61 14.23 23.79
N ASP A 10 34.37 13.63 24.70
CA ASP A 10 35.84 13.73 24.70
C ASP A 10 36.46 12.98 23.52
N GLU A 11 35.85 11.87 23.08
CA GLU A 11 36.22 11.16 21.84
C GLU A 11 35.96 11.98 20.56
N LEU A 12 35.14 13.03 20.61
CA LEU A 12 34.83 13.87 19.46
C LEU A 12 35.60 15.20 19.43
N LEU A 13 36.18 15.62 20.56
CA LEU A 13 36.88 16.89 20.64
C LEU A 13 38.25 16.77 19.97
N GLY A 14 38.51 17.66 18.99
CA GLY A 14 39.77 17.67 18.23
C GLY A 14 39.82 16.68 17.07
N GLU A 15 38.87 15.75 16.99
CA GLU A 15 38.78 14.76 15.92
C GLU A 15 38.09 15.32 14.66
N PRO A 16 38.44 14.82 13.46
CA PRO A 16 37.83 15.27 12.22
C PRO A 16 36.39 14.77 12.08
N VAL A 17 35.50 15.66 11.61
CA VAL A 17 34.09 15.32 11.34
C VAL A 17 33.91 14.14 10.37
N ASP A 18 34.90 13.83 9.53
CA ASP A 18 34.88 12.70 8.59
C ASP A 18 34.70 11.34 9.30
N MET A 19 35.01 11.23 10.59
CA MET A 19 34.75 10.03 11.37
C MET A 19 33.24 9.70 11.48
N LEU A 20 32.39 10.72 11.40
CA LEU A 20 30.93 10.63 11.46
C LEU A 20 30.30 10.41 10.07
N VAL A 21 31.13 10.35 9.03
CA VAL A 21 30.72 10.12 7.64
C VAL A 21 30.97 8.65 7.28
N PRO A 22 30.02 7.99 6.57
CA PRO A 22 30.21 6.65 6.05
C PRO A 22 31.55 6.48 5.34
N ALA A 23 32.26 5.37 5.60
CA ALA A 23 33.61 5.14 5.08
C ALA A 23 33.69 5.32 3.56
N ARG A 24 32.65 4.86 2.83
CA ARG A 24 32.52 4.99 1.38
C ARG A 24 32.40 6.44 0.86
N LEU A 25 32.02 7.38 1.71
CA LEU A 25 31.78 8.79 1.36
C LEU A 25 32.87 9.74 1.87
N ARG A 26 33.80 9.29 2.71
CA ARG A 26 34.79 10.17 3.39
C ARG A 26 35.65 10.99 2.43
N ASN A 27 36.19 10.36 1.39
CA ASN A 27 37.08 11.05 0.43
C ASN A 27 36.34 12.17 -0.32
N ALA A 28 35.12 11.88 -0.80
CA ALA A 28 34.29 12.89 -1.47
C ALA A 28 33.87 14.01 -0.49
N HIS A 29 33.55 13.65 0.76
CA HIS A 29 33.18 14.62 1.78
C HIS A 29 34.32 15.59 2.13
N GLN A 30 35.57 15.11 2.19
CA GLN A 30 36.74 15.99 2.41
C GLN A 30 36.86 17.06 1.33
N ALA A 31 36.67 16.69 0.06
CA ALA A 31 36.65 17.64 -1.05
C ALA A 31 35.49 18.64 -0.93
N HIS A 32 34.28 18.18 -0.60
CA HIS A 32 33.12 19.04 -0.38
C HIS A 32 33.30 20.02 0.79
N ARG A 33 33.94 19.58 1.87
CA ARG A 33 34.29 20.44 3.00
C ARG A 33 35.27 21.53 2.58
N ALA A 34 36.37 21.16 1.91
CA ALA A 34 37.37 22.12 1.44
C ALA A 34 36.79 23.12 0.41
N ALA A 35 35.81 22.70 -0.40
CA ALA A 35 35.09 23.59 -1.29
C ALA A 35 34.16 24.55 -0.50
N TYR A 36 33.43 24.04 0.49
CA TYR A 36 32.52 24.87 1.31
C TYR A 36 33.24 25.99 2.06
N PHE A 37 34.40 25.72 2.66
CA PHE A 37 35.19 26.75 3.35
C PHE A 37 35.70 27.87 2.43
N ARG A 38 35.80 27.63 1.11
CA ARG A 38 36.19 28.66 0.12
C ARG A 38 35.05 29.62 -0.23
N ALA A 39 33.80 29.20 -0.03
CA ALA A 39 32.61 29.98 -0.33
C ALA A 39 31.47 29.59 0.63
N ALA A 40 31.65 29.90 1.92
CA ALA A 40 30.73 29.46 2.96
C ALA A 40 29.39 30.21 2.85
N SER A 41 28.29 29.46 2.83
CA SER A 41 26.93 30.01 2.76
C SER A 41 25.99 29.16 3.61
N LEU A 42 24.97 29.80 4.19
CA LEU A 42 23.92 29.06 4.88
C LEU A 42 23.26 28.11 3.88
N ARG A 43 23.29 26.81 4.17
CA ARG A 43 22.62 25.80 3.35
C ARG A 43 22.09 24.66 4.20
N SER A 44 20.85 24.27 3.90
CA SER A 44 20.32 22.99 4.35
C SER A 44 20.75 21.92 3.35
N MET A 45 21.22 20.79 3.85
CA MET A 45 21.55 19.62 3.06
C MET A 45 20.65 18.48 3.58
N GLY A 46 19.84 17.89 2.70
CA GLY A 46 18.99 16.76 3.08
C GLY A 46 17.58 16.74 2.46
N SER A 47 17.11 17.83 1.83
CA SER A 47 15.81 17.84 1.13
C SER A 47 15.87 17.11 -0.21
N ASP A 48 16.96 17.28 -0.98
CA ASP A 48 17.11 16.72 -2.34
C ASP A 48 18.23 15.68 -2.45
N VAL A 49 18.95 15.42 -1.35
CA VAL A 49 20.09 14.50 -1.33
C VAL A 49 19.99 13.59 -0.12
N ASP A 50 20.07 12.30 -0.37
CA ASP A 50 20.12 11.27 0.66
C ASP A 50 21.45 11.31 1.42
N LEU A 51 21.43 11.93 2.60
CA LEU A 51 22.58 12.01 3.48
C LEU A 51 22.55 10.92 4.54
N TYR A 52 23.71 10.34 4.76
CA TYR A 52 23.94 9.32 5.77
C TYR A 52 25.11 9.70 6.66
N ALA A 53 24.95 9.38 7.93
CA ALA A 53 25.95 9.48 8.97
C ALA A 53 26.33 8.07 9.44
N ALA A 54 27.54 7.90 9.97
CA ALA A 54 28.01 6.64 10.52
C ALA A 54 28.21 6.75 12.04
N ARG A 55 27.71 5.75 12.78
CA ARG A 55 27.97 5.60 14.23
C ARG A 55 29.37 4.99 14.45
N ARG A 56 29.83 4.94 15.71
CA ARG A 56 31.12 4.34 16.12
C ARG A 56 31.36 2.91 15.64
N ASP A 57 30.31 2.11 15.55
CA ASP A 57 30.34 0.73 15.07
C ASP A 57 30.26 0.61 13.53
N GLY A 58 30.22 1.74 12.81
CA GLY A 58 30.06 1.78 11.36
C GLY A 58 28.61 1.72 10.88
N GLN A 59 27.62 1.59 11.76
CA GLN A 59 26.21 1.58 11.37
C GLN A 59 25.84 2.92 10.70
N GLU A 60 25.37 2.86 9.46
CA GLU A 60 24.86 4.03 8.74
C GLU A 60 23.41 4.35 9.16
N PHE A 61 23.08 5.64 9.27
CA PHE A 61 21.72 6.12 9.51
C PHE A 61 21.45 7.43 8.75
N PRO A 62 20.20 7.66 8.29
CA PRO A 62 19.88 8.84 7.51
C PRO A 62 19.84 10.08 8.39
N VAL A 63 20.36 11.19 7.85
CA VAL A 63 20.44 12.47 8.57
C VAL A 63 20.02 13.64 7.69
N GLU A 64 19.53 14.69 8.32
CA GLU A 64 19.46 16.03 7.74
C GLU A 64 20.55 16.89 8.39
N ILE A 65 21.23 17.70 7.56
CA ILE A 65 22.36 18.51 8.00
C ILE A 65 22.14 19.97 7.61
N SER A 66 22.12 20.87 8.58
CA SER A 66 22.18 22.31 8.33
C SER A 66 23.57 22.84 8.68
N LEU A 67 24.20 23.55 7.75
CA LEU A 67 25.47 24.23 7.97
C LEU A 67 25.24 25.73 8.03
N SER A 68 25.71 26.37 9.09
CA SER A 68 25.76 27.83 9.21
C SER A 68 27.20 28.27 9.43
N PRO A 69 27.75 29.16 8.59
CA PRO A 69 29.00 29.81 8.92
C PRO A 69 28.82 30.73 10.12
N LEU A 70 29.89 30.91 10.88
CA LEU A 70 30.01 31.89 11.96
C LEU A 70 31.37 32.57 11.81
N ASP A 71 31.35 33.86 11.54
CA ASP A 71 32.60 34.64 11.49
C ASP A 71 33.10 34.88 12.91
N SER A 72 34.39 34.60 13.12
CA SER A 72 35.04 34.77 14.40
C SER A 72 36.41 35.40 14.24
N ASN A 73 36.95 35.94 15.34
CA ASN A 73 38.24 36.63 15.37
C ASN A 73 39.42 35.69 15.04
N THR A 74 39.20 34.37 15.05
CA THR A 74 40.18 33.31 14.76
C THR A 74 39.97 32.64 13.40
N GLY A 75 39.01 33.13 12.58
CA GLY A 75 38.66 32.60 11.27
C GLY A 75 37.19 32.17 11.15
N THR A 76 36.79 31.68 9.99
CA THR A 76 35.43 31.18 9.75
C THR A 76 35.22 29.86 10.49
N LEU A 77 34.28 29.86 11.44
CA LEU A 77 33.78 28.66 12.08
C LEU A 77 32.53 28.16 11.33
N VAL A 78 32.24 26.87 11.44
CA VAL A 78 31.03 26.27 10.86
C VAL A 78 30.27 25.55 11.95
N ILE A 79 29.04 25.99 12.18
CA ILE A 79 28.08 25.30 13.02
C ILE A 79 27.38 24.25 12.16
N CYS A 80 27.42 23.00 12.60
CA CYS A 80 26.74 21.89 11.95
C CYS A 80 25.64 21.36 12.86
N VAL A 81 24.39 21.40 12.39
CA VAL A 81 23.25 20.77 13.07
C VAL A 81 22.93 19.48 12.33
N ILE A 82 22.98 18.36 13.04
CA ILE A 82 22.68 17.02 12.50
C ILE A 82 21.43 16.49 13.17
N ARG A 83 20.43 16.13 12.37
CA ARG A 83 19.18 15.51 12.81
C ARG A 83 19.11 14.07 12.31
N ASP A 84 18.95 13.11 13.22
CA ASP A 84 18.63 11.72 12.87
C ASP A 84 17.16 11.67 12.39
N VAL A 85 16.96 11.29 11.12
CA VAL A 85 15.63 11.22 10.50
C VAL A 85 15.18 9.77 10.26
N THR A 86 15.78 8.79 10.94
CA THR A 86 15.46 7.37 10.78
C THR A 86 13.97 7.10 10.98
N VAL A 87 13.41 7.58 12.09
CA VAL A 87 11.99 7.38 12.43
C VAL A 87 11.08 8.11 11.46
N GLN A 88 11.41 9.36 11.12
CA GLN A 88 10.62 10.17 10.20
C GLN A 88 10.58 9.55 8.80
N ARG A 89 11.72 9.13 8.26
CA ARG A 89 11.79 8.47 6.95
C ARG A 89 11.11 7.10 6.94
N ALA A 90 11.16 6.35 8.03
CA ALA A 90 10.43 5.08 8.13
C ALA A 90 8.91 5.32 8.10
N ALA A 91 8.42 6.27 8.89
CA ALA A 91 7.01 6.65 8.91
C ALA A 91 6.54 7.20 7.56
N GLN A 92 7.34 8.05 6.91
CA GLN A 92 7.03 8.58 5.58
C GLN A 92 6.94 7.46 4.54
N ARG A 93 7.89 6.53 4.51
CA ARG A 93 7.84 5.38 3.59
C ARG A 93 6.62 4.50 3.82
N MET A 94 6.23 4.25 5.07
CA MET A 94 5.01 3.51 5.38
C MET A 94 3.77 4.25 4.90
N ALA A 95 3.69 5.56 5.13
CA ALA A 95 2.59 6.39 4.66
C ALA A 95 2.51 6.43 3.11
N GLU A 96 3.66 6.51 2.42
CA GLU A 96 3.74 6.47 0.96
C GLU A 96 3.27 5.12 0.42
N GLN A 97 3.66 4.00 1.05
CA GLN A 97 3.17 2.67 0.71
C GLN A 97 1.66 2.54 0.90
N ASP A 98 1.12 3.00 2.02
CA ASP A 98 -0.31 3.00 2.30
C ASP A 98 -1.10 3.85 1.29
N SER A 99 -0.54 5.00 0.88
CA SER A 99 -1.15 5.86 -0.14
C SER A 99 -1.13 5.18 -1.50
N HIS A 100 0.00 4.60 -1.90
CA HIS A 100 0.14 3.92 -3.19
C HIS A 100 -0.84 2.76 -3.34
N LEU A 101 -1.03 1.96 -2.30
CA LEU A 101 -2.00 0.85 -2.31
C LEU A 101 -3.44 1.36 -2.48
N LYS A 102 -3.79 2.50 -1.86
CA LYS A 102 -5.10 3.13 -2.04
C LYS A 102 -5.29 3.64 -3.47
N ASP A 103 -4.28 4.29 -4.03
CA ASP A 103 -4.33 4.83 -5.39
C ASP A 103 -4.45 3.72 -6.43
N GLU A 104 -3.70 2.63 -6.25
CA GLU A 104 -3.77 1.43 -7.10
C GLU A 104 -5.15 0.76 -7.01
N PHE A 105 -5.70 0.62 -5.80
CA PHE A 105 -7.05 0.10 -5.58
C PHE A 105 -8.10 0.97 -6.28
N LEU A 106 -8.03 2.30 -6.14
CA LEU A 106 -8.98 3.22 -6.78
C LEU A 106 -8.88 3.18 -8.31
N ALA A 107 -7.67 3.07 -8.86
CA ALA A 107 -7.46 2.92 -10.29
C ALA A 107 -8.07 1.61 -10.83
N MET A 108 -7.87 0.51 -10.12
CA MET A 108 -8.46 -0.79 -10.43
C MET A 108 -9.99 -0.75 -10.39
N VAL A 109 -10.58 -0.26 -9.29
CA VAL A 109 -12.03 -0.08 -9.14
C VAL A 109 -12.61 0.74 -10.30
N SER A 110 -11.95 1.83 -10.66
CA SER A 110 -12.40 2.70 -11.75
C SER A 110 -12.41 1.98 -13.10
N HIS A 111 -11.40 1.15 -13.37
CA HIS A 111 -11.33 0.37 -14.61
C HIS A 111 -12.41 -0.70 -14.66
N GLU A 112 -12.55 -1.45 -13.57
CA GLU A 112 -13.48 -2.57 -13.46
C GLU A 112 -14.94 -2.11 -13.53
N LEU A 113 -15.28 -0.94 -12.96
CA LEU A 113 -16.62 -0.35 -13.09
C LEU A 113 -16.90 0.18 -14.50
N ARG A 114 -15.89 0.73 -15.19
CA ARG A 114 -16.07 1.38 -16.50
C ARG A 114 -16.54 0.40 -17.56
N THR A 115 -16.04 -0.83 -17.55
CA THR A 115 -16.39 -1.85 -18.55
C THR A 115 -17.88 -2.21 -18.59
N PRO A 116 -18.50 -2.69 -17.49
CA PRO A 116 -19.93 -2.99 -17.47
C PRO A 116 -20.79 -1.72 -17.58
N LEU A 117 -20.34 -0.57 -17.04
CA LEU A 117 -21.05 0.70 -17.22
C LEU A 117 -21.12 1.12 -18.69
N ASN A 118 -20.01 1.01 -19.43
CA ASN A 118 -19.97 1.30 -20.86
C ASN A 118 -20.88 0.36 -21.66
N ALA A 119 -20.98 -0.93 -21.26
CA ALA A 119 -21.92 -1.86 -21.87
C ALA A 119 -23.38 -1.44 -21.63
N VAL A 120 -23.73 -1.07 -20.40
CA VAL A 120 -25.09 -0.55 -20.08
C VAL A 120 -25.40 0.69 -20.90
N LEU A 121 -24.51 1.69 -20.90
CA LEU A 121 -24.70 2.94 -21.63
C LEU A 121 -24.79 2.72 -23.14
N GLY A 122 -23.96 1.83 -23.69
CA GLY A 122 -23.98 1.48 -25.11
C GLY A 122 -25.32 0.89 -25.55
N TRP A 123 -25.80 -0.13 -24.83
CA TRP A 123 -27.09 -0.77 -25.14
C TRP A 123 -28.29 0.15 -24.88
N ALA A 124 -28.25 0.96 -23.82
CA ALA A 124 -29.30 1.93 -23.53
C ALA A 124 -29.46 2.95 -24.67
N ARG A 125 -28.36 3.54 -25.14
CA ARG A 125 -28.37 4.47 -26.29
C ARG A 125 -28.89 3.82 -27.58
N MET A 126 -28.54 2.56 -27.82
CA MET A 126 -29.05 1.82 -28.98
C MET A 126 -30.56 1.55 -28.88
N LEU A 127 -31.10 1.33 -27.69
CA LEU A 127 -32.54 1.17 -27.46
C LEU A 127 -33.29 2.49 -27.66
N GLU A 128 -32.71 3.61 -27.21
CA GLU A 128 -33.28 4.95 -27.39
C GLU A 128 -33.41 5.37 -28.86
N SER A 129 -32.47 4.94 -29.74
CA SER A 129 -32.49 5.30 -31.17
C SER A 129 -33.61 4.64 -31.99
N THR A 130 -34.58 3.95 -31.34
CA THR A 130 -35.89 3.51 -31.86
C THR A 130 -35.91 2.63 -33.13
N GLN A 131 -34.75 2.10 -33.54
CA GLN A 131 -34.58 1.36 -34.81
C GLN A 131 -34.08 -0.08 -34.61
N MET A 132 -34.48 -0.71 -33.51
CA MET A 132 -33.99 -2.04 -33.14
C MET A 132 -35.08 -3.11 -33.34
N PRO A 133 -34.79 -4.19 -34.11
CA PRO A 133 -35.70 -5.33 -34.21
C PRO A 133 -35.93 -5.98 -32.83
N PRO A 134 -37.13 -6.53 -32.55
CA PRO A 134 -37.46 -7.11 -31.24
C PRO A 134 -36.43 -8.10 -30.68
N PRO A 135 -35.87 -9.06 -31.47
CA PRO A 135 -34.87 -9.99 -30.94
C PRO A 135 -33.57 -9.32 -30.46
N ARG A 136 -33.20 -8.19 -31.09
CA ARG A 136 -31.99 -7.44 -30.73
C ARG A 136 -32.25 -6.54 -29.52
N ALA A 137 -33.47 -6.03 -29.37
CA ALA A 137 -33.90 -5.29 -28.19
C ALA A 137 -33.94 -6.19 -26.94
N GLU A 138 -34.46 -7.42 -27.05
CA GLU A 138 -34.43 -8.41 -25.97
C GLU A 138 -33.00 -8.76 -25.56
N HIS A 139 -32.09 -8.94 -26.53
CA HIS A 139 -30.68 -9.15 -26.26
C HIS A 139 -30.03 -7.97 -25.53
N ALA A 140 -30.33 -6.74 -25.95
CA ALA A 140 -29.83 -5.52 -25.32
C ALA A 140 -30.30 -5.40 -23.86
N ILE A 141 -31.59 -5.64 -23.58
CA ILE A 141 -32.16 -5.64 -22.23
C ILE A 141 -31.46 -6.70 -21.36
N ALA A 142 -31.28 -7.93 -21.89
CA ALA A 142 -30.60 -8.99 -21.16
C ALA A 142 -29.12 -8.64 -20.89
N ALA A 143 -28.44 -7.98 -21.82
CA ALA A 143 -27.05 -7.53 -21.65
C ALA A 143 -26.93 -6.42 -20.59
N ILE A 144 -27.88 -5.47 -20.57
CA ILE A 144 -27.97 -4.44 -19.53
C ILE A 144 -28.18 -5.09 -18.16
N GLY A 145 -29.13 -6.02 -18.04
CA GLY A 145 -29.41 -6.71 -16.78
C GLY A 145 -28.21 -7.48 -16.22
N ARG A 146 -27.49 -8.21 -17.09
CA ARG A 146 -26.24 -8.90 -16.69
C ARG A 146 -25.16 -7.91 -16.23
N SER A 147 -24.97 -6.82 -16.95
CA SER A 147 -23.95 -5.81 -16.63
C SER A 147 -24.28 -5.06 -15.33
N ALA A 148 -25.56 -4.74 -15.09
CA ALA A 148 -26.03 -4.15 -13.85
C ALA A 148 -25.87 -5.10 -12.65
N SER A 149 -26.15 -6.39 -12.83
CA SER A 149 -25.92 -7.39 -11.78
C SER A 149 -24.44 -7.53 -11.44
N ALA A 150 -23.56 -7.53 -12.46
CA ALA A 150 -22.11 -7.56 -12.24
C ALA A 150 -21.62 -6.30 -11.50
N LEU A 151 -22.14 -5.11 -11.83
CA LEU A 151 -21.85 -3.86 -11.11
C LEU A 151 -22.27 -3.94 -9.63
N ALA A 152 -23.45 -4.49 -9.34
CA ALA A 152 -23.94 -4.62 -7.97
C ALA A 152 -23.02 -5.53 -7.13
N HIS A 153 -22.68 -6.71 -7.65
CA HIS A 153 -21.74 -7.62 -6.97
C HIS A 153 -20.37 -6.98 -6.75
N MET A 154 -19.86 -6.27 -7.76
CA MET A 154 -18.57 -5.58 -7.65
C MET A 154 -18.58 -4.48 -6.57
N VAL A 155 -19.69 -3.75 -6.41
CA VAL A 155 -19.86 -2.78 -5.31
C VAL A 155 -19.79 -3.48 -3.95
N ASP A 156 -20.47 -4.62 -3.80
CA ASP A 156 -20.44 -5.41 -2.56
C ASP A 156 -19.01 -5.89 -2.25
N ASP A 157 -18.29 -6.42 -3.25
CA ASP A 157 -16.91 -6.89 -3.13
C ASP A 157 -15.96 -5.76 -2.70
N PHE A 158 -16.12 -4.56 -3.26
CA PHE A 158 -15.32 -3.39 -2.88
C PHE A 158 -15.64 -2.88 -1.48
N LEU A 159 -16.90 -2.94 -1.05
CA LEU A 159 -17.30 -2.61 0.32
C LEU A 159 -16.71 -3.59 1.33
N ASP A 160 -16.71 -4.88 1.02
CA ASP A 160 -16.07 -5.91 1.83
C ASP A 160 -14.56 -5.68 1.90
N THR A 161 -13.91 -5.45 0.77
CA THR A 161 -12.47 -5.16 0.70
C THR A 161 -12.10 -3.91 1.51
N SER A 162 -12.90 -2.85 1.44
CA SER A 162 -12.72 -1.63 2.22
C SER A 162 -12.80 -1.90 3.72
N GLN A 163 -13.71 -2.76 4.16
CA GLN A 163 -13.83 -3.16 5.57
C GLN A 163 -12.67 -4.04 6.02
N ILE A 164 -12.13 -4.92 5.15
CA ILE A 164 -10.92 -5.71 5.42
C ILE A 164 -9.74 -4.77 5.66
N LEU A 165 -9.50 -3.85 4.73
CA LEU A 165 -8.36 -2.93 4.79
C LEU A 165 -8.41 -2.00 6.01
N LYS A 166 -9.60 -1.63 6.46
CA LYS A 166 -9.80 -0.83 7.68
C LYS A 166 -9.74 -1.67 8.97
N GLY A 167 -9.67 -3.00 8.87
CA GLY A 167 -9.75 -3.90 10.01
C GLY A 167 -11.10 -3.85 10.73
N THR A 168 -12.17 -3.40 10.06
CA THR A 168 -13.49 -3.22 10.67
C THR A 168 -14.43 -4.41 10.46
N ILE A 169 -14.02 -5.41 9.68
CA ILE A 169 -14.81 -6.64 9.55
C ILE A 169 -14.97 -7.28 10.93
N ARG A 170 -16.22 -7.50 11.31
CA ARG A 170 -16.59 -8.31 12.46
C ARG A 170 -17.02 -9.68 11.94
N LEU A 171 -16.30 -10.72 12.35
CA LEU A 171 -16.68 -12.10 12.07
C LEU A 171 -17.68 -12.55 13.15
N ALA A 172 -18.82 -13.08 12.73
CA ALA A 172 -19.74 -13.75 13.63
C ALA A 172 -19.24 -15.18 13.87
N LEU A 173 -18.20 -15.31 14.70
CA LEU A 173 -17.56 -16.60 14.97
C LEU A 173 -18.49 -17.50 15.79
N GLU A 174 -18.93 -18.60 15.18
CA GLU A 174 -19.73 -19.64 15.80
C GLU A 174 -19.19 -21.04 15.46
N ARG A 175 -19.72 -22.08 16.10
CA ARG A 175 -19.42 -23.47 15.70
C ARG A 175 -20.25 -23.81 14.47
N VAL A 176 -19.58 -23.97 13.35
CA VAL A 176 -20.19 -24.19 12.03
C VAL A 176 -19.89 -25.61 11.56
N ASP A 177 -20.92 -26.38 11.21
CA ASP A 177 -20.76 -27.63 10.49
C ASP A 177 -20.45 -27.35 9.01
N VAL A 178 -19.21 -27.63 8.60
CA VAL A 178 -18.70 -27.37 7.25
C VAL A 178 -19.51 -28.13 6.20
N VAL A 179 -20.08 -29.29 6.53
CA VAL A 179 -20.89 -30.05 5.56
C VAL A 179 -22.23 -29.36 5.29
N THR A 180 -22.83 -28.77 6.33
CA THR A 180 -24.05 -27.97 6.17
C THR A 180 -23.80 -26.75 5.29
N VAL A 181 -22.68 -26.06 5.49
CA VAL A 181 -22.29 -24.90 4.67
C VAL A 181 -22.00 -25.31 3.23
N ALA A 182 -21.21 -26.37 3.03
CA ALA A 182 -20.91 -26.89 1.69
C ALA A 182 -22.18 -27.34 0.95
N GLN A 183 -23.13 -27.96 1.66
CA GLN A 183 -24.40 -28.36 1.08
C GLN A 183 -25.24 -27.14 0.66
N ALA A 184 -25.30 -26.09 1.50
CA ALA A 184 -25.99 -24.85 1.18
C ALA A 184 -25.38 -24.13 -0.04
N ALA A 185 -24.05 -24.09 -0.15
CA ALA A 185 -23.35 -23.56 -1.31
C ALA A 185 -23.69 -24.35 -2.58
N LEU A 186 -23.63 -25.69 -2.52
CA LEU A 186 -24.01 -26.57 -3.63
C LEU A 186 -25.45 -26.39 -4.08
N ASP A 187 -26.38 -26.26 -3.14
CA ASP A 187 -27.79 -26.07 -3.43
C ASP A 187 -28.06 -24.72 -4.10
N ALA A 188 -27.31 -23.67 -3.74
CA ALA A 188 -27.38 -22.37 -4.40
C ALA A 188 -26.96 -22.43 -5.89
N VAL A 189 -25.95 -23.23 -6.23
CA VAL A 189 -25.44 -23.33 -7.62
C VAL A 189 -26.04 -24.46 -8.46
N ARG A 190 -26.82 -25.38 -7.84
CA ARG A 190 -27.48 -26.50 -8.53
C ARG A 190 -28.28 -26.10 -9.77
N PRO A 191 -29.11 -25.03 -9.77
CA PRO A 191 -29.89 -24.66 -10.95
C PRO A 191 -29.01 -24.32 -12.15
N LEU A 192 -27.90 -23.61 -11.91
CA LEU A 192 -26.94 -23.24 -12.95
C LEU A 192 -26.17 -24.46 -13.47
N ALA A 193 -25.77 -25.37 -12.58
CA ALA A 193 -25.10 -26.62 -12.96
C ALA A 193 -26.01 -27.52 -13.79
N ALA A 194 -27.28 -27.65 -13.41
CA ALA A 194 -28.28 -28.41 -14.16
C ALA A 194 -28.49 -27.84 -15.58
N ALA A 195 -28.57 -26.51 -15.71
CA ALA A 195 -28.67 -25.84 -17.02
C ALA A 195 -27.47 -26.13 -17.94
N LYS A 196 -26.31 -26.46 -17.35
CA LYS A 196 -25.08 -26.83 -18.07
C LYS A 196 -24.81 -28.33 -18.13
N ASN A 197 -25.75 -29.18 -17.69
CA ASN A 197 -25.60 -30.64 -17.57
C ASN A 197 -24.39 -31.08 -16.74
N VAL A 198 -24.02 -30.29 -15.72
CA VAL A 198 -22.93 -30.60 -14.79
C VAL A 198 -23.51 -31.28 -13.55
N ARG A 199 -22.95 -32.44 -13.18
CA ARG A 199 -23.33 -33.16 -11.95
C ARG A 199 -22.44 -32.72 -10.80
N LEU A 200 -23.05 -32.24 -9.73
CA LEU A 200 -22.38 -31.87 -8.49
C LEU A 200 -22.51 -32.99 -7.46
N ALA A 201 -21.42 -33.31 -6.75
CA ALA A 201 -21.39 -34.28 -5.68
C ALA A 201 -20.57 -33.73 -4.51
N LEU A 202 -21.04 -33.97 -3.28
CA LEU A 202 -20.30 -33.68 -2.06
C LEU A 202 -19.79 -35.00 -1.50
N ASP A 203 -18.47 -35.16 -1.44
CA ASP A 203 -17.84 -36.27 -0.72
C ASP A 203 -17.38 -35.77 0.65
N ALA A 204 -17.97 -36.31 1.71
CA ALA A 204 -17.68 -35.92 3.09
C ALA A 204 -17.44 -37.18 3.95
N PRO A 205 -16.18 -37.51 4.29
CA PRO A 205 -15.85 -38.65 5.14
C PRO A 205 -16.29 -38.44 6.61
N PRO A 206 -16.61 -39.51 7.37
CA PRO A 206 -17.06 -39.39 8.76
C PRO A 206 -15.95 -38.83 9.70
N GLY A 207 -16.28 -37.85 10.55
CA GLY A 207 -15.33 -37.20 11.48
C GLY A 207 -15.83 -35.85 12.05
N HIS A 208 -15.00 -35.17 12.87
CA HIS A 208 -15.28 -33.83 13.37
C HIS A 208 -15.33 -32.81 12.22
N ARG A 209 -16.54 -32.33 11.89
CA ARG A 209 -16.82 -31.41 10.77
C ARG A 209 -17.12 -29.99 11.21
N THR A 210 -17.02 -29.72 12.51
CA THR A 210 -17.31 -28.40 13.06
C THR A 210 -16.06 -27.56 13.16
N VAL A 211 -16.05 -26.39 12.52
CA VAL A 211 -15.00 -25.38 12.65
C VAL A 211 -15.54 -24.16 13.38
N THR A 212 -14.67 -23.39 14.00
CA THR A 212 -15.05 -22.04 14.47
C THR A 212 -14.93 -21.09 13.29
N GLY A 213 -16.03 -20.47 12.88
CA GLY A 213 -16.04 -19.58 11.71
C GLY A 213 -17.35 -18.82 11.58
N ASP A 214 -17.42 -17.97 10.55
CA ASP A 214 -18.63 -17.25 10.16
C ASP A 214 -19.31 -18.04 9.05
N ALA A 215 -20.49 -18.61 9.31
CA ALA A 215 -21.18 -19.51 8.38
C ALA A 215 -21.49 -18.83 7.03
N GLY A 216 -21.88 -17.55 7.06
CA GLY A 216 -22.24 -16.80 5.86
C GLY A 216 -21.03 -16.56 4.96
N ARG A 217 -19.90 -16.14 5.54
CA ARG A 217 -18.65 -15.93 4.78
C ARG A 217 -18.03 -17.24 4.32
N LEU A 218 -18.14 -18.31 5.11
CA LEU A 218 -17.70 -19.65 4.68
C LEU A 218 -18.50 -20.15 3.47
N GLN A 219 -19.82 -19.89 3.42
CA GLN A 219 -20.64 -20.25 2.26
C GLN A 219 -20.23 -19.49 1.00
N GLN A 220 -19.84 -18.22 1.11
CA GLN A 220 -19.39 -17.40 -0.02
C GLN A 220 -18.04 -17.83 -0.60
N ALA A 221 -17.19 -18.48 0.20
CA ALA A 221 -15.85 -18.91 -0.19
C ALA A 221 -15.81 -20.29 -0.89
N ILE A 222 -16.87 -21.09 -0.79
CA ILE A 222 -17.00 -22.44 -1.36
C ILE A 222 -17.70 -22.37 -2.72
#